data_AF-A0A4R2CBH6-F1
#
_entry.id   AF-A0A4R2CBH6-F1
#
_cell.length_a   1.000
_cell.length_b   1.000
_cell.length_c   1.000
_cell.angle_alpha   90.00
_cell.angle_beta   90.00
_cell.angle_gamma   90.00
#
_symmetry.space_group_name_H-M   'P 1'
#
loop_
_entity.id
_entity.type
_entity.pdbx_description
1 polymer ?
#
loop_
_entity_poly.entity_id
_entity_poly.type
_entity_poly.pdbx_seq_one_letter_code
_entity_poly.pdbx_strand_id
1 'polypeptide(L)'
;MTAAQTSATPTSLAELLEQHAQATVHISGAEQTAWSGKVVEAGEGILGLAHWDGTLHLDRECILNPLEEMYDRSGYPHSDADLIRYREALVTLLHEQSHFLGPVGATQEAARAAFKVPGSRHLEEGVAEAWAHDHLNDYIRHLGIDKVAPGITTVRSEPSYAAFVPAVRLLTNDIDRQANLPHGETLHRLNRQTAEHQWPVAVDLIYRSTRLPHLVPPDQQPGVRFHLEKALRTSFQALETYEPFPRGFASSRSHSAGTRILTLLHNNLTITESHYTPTHHRPTTKAATSEAPATKPAVPVVAVPESATVKSPTPKPIHQDPQAAFHQALSGLAPPTPSTHDPTNRPQFQAPPTQQPPHRPAPSPPTR
;
A
#
# COMPACT_ATOMS: atom_id res chain seq x y z
N MET A 1 -14.40 -0.29 -29.69
CA MET A 1 -14.40 -1.39 -28.70
C MET A 1 -13.50 -2.48 -29.26
N THR A 2 -12.22 -2.45 -28.88
CA THR A 2 -11.25 -3.50 -29.22
C THR A 2 -11.59 -4.71 -28.36
N ALA A 3 -11.83 -5.87 -28.96
CA ALA A 3 -12.04 -7.11 -28.21
C ALA A 3 -10.82 -7.34 -27.32
N ALA A 4 -11.03 -7.42 -25.99
CA ALA A 4 -9.97 -7.78 -25.07
C ALA A 4 -9.49 -9.18 -25.47
N GLN A 5 -8.24 -9.28 -25.94
CA GLN A 5 -7.58 -10.57 -26.08
C GLN A 5 -7.50 -11.14 -24.67
N THR A 6 -8.30 -12.17 -24.40
CA THR A 6 -8.10 -13.01 -23.22
C THR A 6 -6.70 -13.60 -23.35
N SER A 7 -5.78 -13.18 -22.49
CA SER A 7 -4.45 -13.79 -22.43
C SER A 7 -4.61 -15.28 -22.11
N ALA A 8 -3.75 -16.11 -22.68
CA ALA A 8 -3.76 -17.53 -22.39
C ALA A 8 -3.50 -17.73 -20.90
N THR A 9 -4.30 -18.58 -20.24
CA THR A 9 -4.10 -18.94 -18.84
C THR A 9 -2.66 -19.42 -18.65
N PRO A 10 -1.87 -18.81 -17.74
CA PRO A 10 -0.52 -19.27 -17.46
C PRO A 10 -0.57 -20.70 -16.95
N THR A 11 0.42 -21.49 -17.36
CA THR A 11 0.56 -22.92 -17.04
C THR A 11 1.73 -23.18 -16.10
N SER A 12 2.50 -22.14 -15.76
CA SER A 12 3.64 -22.20 -14.84
C SER A 12 3.82 -20.88 -14.08
N LEU A 13 4.66 -20.89 -13.03
CA LEU A 13 5.06 -19.68 -12.32
C LEU A 13 5.74 -18.66 -13.25
N ALA A 14 6.59 -19.11 -14.18
CA ALA A 14 7.26 -18.22 -15.12
C ALA A 14 6.26 -17.45 -15.99
N GLU A 15 5.29 -18.17 -16.57
CA GLU A 15 4.23 -17.55 -17.37
C GLU A 15 3.32 -16.63 -16.53
N LEU A 16 3.04 -16.98 -15.27
CA LEU A 16 2.35 -16.09 -14.35
C LEU A 16 3.12 -14.77 -14.22
N LEU A 17 4.40 -14.84 -13.86
CA LEU A 17 5.24 -13.65 -13.64
C LEU A 17 5.39 -12.81 -14.92
N GLU A 18 5.36 -13.40 -16.11
CA GLU A 18 5.35 -12.65 -17.37
C GLU A 18 4.02 -11.89 -17.61
N GLN A 19 2.89 -12.44 -17.19
CA GLN A 19 1.57 -11.88 -17.46
C GLN A 19 1.01 -10.97 -16.34
N HIS A 20 1.50 -11.16 -15.11
CA HIS A 20 0.93 -10.60 -13.88
C HIS A 20 0.76 -9.07 -13.91
N ALA A 21 1.75 -8.35 -14.45
CA ALA A 21 1.75 -6.90 -14.50
C ALA A 21 0.71 -6.36 -15.49
N GLN A 22 0.58 -6.99 -16.67
CA GLN A 22 -0.42 -6.58 -17.66
C GLN A 22 -1.84 -6.85 -17.18
N ALA A 23 -2.06 -7.97 -16.49
CA ALA A 23 -3.33 -8.24 -15.81
C ALA A 23 -3.65 -7.16 -14.77
N THR A 24 -2.65 -6.73 -13.99
CA THR A 24 -2.81 -5.66 -12.99
C THR A 24 -3.15 -4.32 -13.63
N VAL A 25 -2.47 -3.95 -14.72
CA VAL A 25 -2.79 -2.74 -15.51
C VAL A 25 -4.22 -2.80 -16.05
N HIS A 26 -4.63 -3.95 -16.59
CA HIS A 26 -5.99 -4.14 -17.11
C HIS A 26 -7.06 -3.95 -16.03
N ILE A 27 -6.89 -4.57 -14.86
CA ILE A 27 -7.88 -4.53 -13.77
C ILE A 27 -7.91 -3.16 -13.09
N SER A 28 -6.74 -2.54 -12.91
CA SER A 28 -6.65 -1.20 -12.32
C SER A 28 -7.06 -0.09 -13.28
N GLY A 29 -7.07 -0.33 -14.59
CA GLY A 29 -7.22 0.72 -15.60
C GLY A 29 -6.11 1.78 -15.56
N ALA A 30 -4.98 1.50 -14.90
CA ALA A 30 -3.81 2.36 -14.93
C ALA A 30 -3.31 2.52 -16.37
N GLU A 31 -2.64 3.64 -16.66
CA GLU A 31 -2.18 3.90 -18.03
C GLU A 31 -0.86 3.19 -18.32
N GLN A 32 -0.06 2.92 -17.29
CA GLN A 32 1.21 2.21 -17.40
C GLN A 32 1.55 1.46 -16.10
N THR A 33 2.59 0.63 -16.19
CA THR A 33 3.34 0.08 -15.06
C THR A 33 4.82 0.44 -15.22
N ALA A 34 5.46 0.87 -14.14
CA ALA A 34 6.90 1.15 -14.07
C ALA A 34 7.73 -0.10 -13.72
N TRP A 35 7.11 -1.29 -13.70
CA TRP A 35 7.80 -2.55 -13.47
C TRP A 35 8.81 -2.81 -14.60
N SER A 36 10.03 -3.21 -14.23
CA SER A 36 11.15 -3.43 -15.15
C SER A 36 11.10 -4.77 -15.89
N GLY A 37 10.13 -5.64 -15.55
CA GLY A 37 10.10 -7.03 -16.00
C GLY A 37 10.98 -7.97 -15.18
N LYS A 38 11.70 -7.47 -14.17
CA LYS A 38 12.61 -8.27 -13.35
C LYS A 38 11.96 -8.70 -12.05
N VAL A 39 12.17 -9.97 -11.71
CA VAL A 39 11.83 -10.56 -10.41
C VAL A 39 13.11 -11.13 -9.81
N VAL A 40 13.35 -10.86 -8.53
CA VAL A 40 14.47 -11.43 -7.78
C VAL A 40 13.98 -11.96 -6.43
N GLU A 41 14.73 -12.89 -5.85
CA GLU A 41 14.44 -13.36 -4.50
C GLU A 41 14.68 -12.24 -3.48
N ALA A 42 13.74 -12.08 -2.56
CA ALA A 42 13.85 -11.12 -1.48
C ALA A 42 14.89 -11.57 -0.43
N GLY A 43 15.47 -10.61 0.29
CA GLY A 43 16.35 -10.90 1.42
C GLY A 43 15.56 -11.36 2.65
N GLU A 44 16.28 -11.87 3.66
CA GLU A 44 15.66 -12.35 4.92
C GLU A 44 14.71 -11.31 5.52
N GLY A 45 13.49 -11.76 5.84
CA GLY A 45 12.46 -10.92 6.46
C GLY A 45 11.72 -10.00 5.47
N ILE A 46 11.95 -10.05 4.16
CA ILE A 46 11.17 -9.25 3.22
C ILE A 46 10.21 -10.18 2.48
N LEU A 47 8.91 -10.06 2.75
CA LEU A 47 7.91 -10.90 2.08
C LEU A 47 7.78 -10.53 0.59
N GLY A 48 7.55 -9.26 0.31
CA GLY A 48 7.49 -8.67 -1.03
C GLY A 48 8.09 -7.27 -0.97
N LEU A 49 8.64 -6.79 -2.08
CA LEU A 49 9.09 -5.41 -2.21
C LEU A 49 9.11 -4.96 -3.68
N ALA A 50 8.32 -3.93 -3.98
CA ALA A 50 8.45 -3.11 -5.17
C ALA A 50 9.64 -2.14 -5.04
N HIS A 51 10.80 -2.52 -5.59
CA HIS A 51 12.00 -1.71 -5.48
C HIS A 51 11.97 -0.50 -6.44
N TRP A 52 12.62 0.60 -6.06
CA TRP A 52 12.60 1.87 -6.78
C TRP A 52 13.22 1.84 -8.18
N ASP A 53 13.98 0.79 -8.54
CA ASP A 53 14.48 0.58 -9.90
C ASP A 53 13.51 -0.20 -10.80
N GLY A 54 12.30 -0.49 -10.29
CA GLY A 54 11.29 -1.27 -10.98
C GLY A 54 11.46 -2.78 -10.83
N THR A 55 12.40 -3.27 -10.01
CA THR A 55 12.56 -4.70 -9.73
C THR A 55 11.55 -5.14 -8.68
N LEU A 56 10.92 -6.30 -8.90
CA LEU A 56 10.04 -6.93 -7.93
C LEU A 56 10.82 -7.96 -7.12
N HIS A 57 10.89 -7.78 -5.80
CA HIS A 57 11.53 -8.73 -4.89
C HIS A 57 10.44 -9.57 -4.22
N LEU A 58 10.56 -10.90 -4.28
CA LEU A 58 9.58 -11.82 -3.71
C LEU A 58 10.26 -12.87 -2.84
N ASP A 59 9.71 -13.13 -1.67
CA ASP A 59 10.20 -14.18 -0.79
C ASP A 59 10.04 -15.57 -1.43
N ARG A 60 11.10 -16.38 -1.34
CA ARG A 60 11.13 -17.72 -1.92
C ARG A 60 10.11 -18.65 -1.24
N GLU A 61 10.07 -18.66 0.09
CA GLU A 61 9.32 -19.66 0.87
C GLU A 61 7.82 -19.33 0.99
N CYS A 62 7.50 -18.05 1.09
CA CYS A 62 6.16 -17.54 1.31
C CYS A 62 5.43 -17.12 0.03
N ILE A 63 6.15 -16.83 -1.07
CA ILE A 63 5.53 -16.43 -2.33
C ILE A 63 5.90 -17.39 -3.47
N LEU A 64 7.18 -17.48 -3.83
CA LEU A 64 7.57 -18.21 -5.05
C LEU A 64 7.25 -19.70 -4.95
N ASN A 65 7.63 -20.37 -3.86
CA ASN A 65 7.38 -21.80 -3.66
C ASN A 65 5.86 -22.13 -3.61
N PRO A 66 5.00 -21.40 -2.87
CA PRO A 66 3.56 -21.62 -2.93
C PRO A 66 2.97 -21.47 -4.33
N LEU A 67 3.40 -20.46 -5.10
CA LEU A 67 2.90 -20.27 -6.46
C LEU A 67 3.42 -21.36 -7.41
N GLU A 68 4.67 -21.79 -7.28
CA GLU A 68 5.24 -22.91 -8.04
C GLU A 68 4.45 -24.20 -7.76
N GLU A 69 4.23 -24.53 -6.49
CA GLU A 69 3.46 -25.70 -6.07
C GLU A 69 2.01 -25.66 -6.59
N MET A 70 1.38 -24.48 -6.60
CA MET A 70 0.04 -24.29 -7.15
C MET A 70 -0.03 -24.71 -8.62
N TYR A 71 0.97 -24.37 -9.43
CA TYR A 71 1.02 -24.76 -10.85
C TYR A 71 1.41 -26.23 -11.04
N ASP A 72 2.34 -26.77 -10.24
CA ASP A 72 2.71 -28.19 -10.28
C ASP A 72 1.52 -29.11 -10.00
N ARG A 73 0.57 -28.63 -9.19
CA ARG A 73 -0.66 -29.33 -8.80
C ARG A 73 -1.90 -28.76 -9.49
N SER A 74 -1.73 -28.16 -10.66
CA SER A 74 -2.83 -27.53 -11.42
C SER A 74 -4.01 -28.48 -11.64
N GLY A 75 -5.21 -28.01 -11.31
CA GLY A 75 -6.48 -28.71 -11.50
C GLY A 75 -6.79 -29.79 -10.45
N TYR A 76 -5.87 -30.10 -9.54
CA TYR A 76 -6.14 -31.03 -8.44
C TYR A 76 -6.94 -30.36 -7.33
N PRO A 77 -7.69 -31.13 -6.51
CA PRO A 77 -8.26 -30.60 -5.28
C PRO A 77 -7.17 -30.17 -4.30
N HIS A 78 -7.37 -29.00 -3.68
CA HIS A 78 -6.49 -28.45 -2.66
C HIS A 78 -7.21 -28.37 -1.31
N SER A 79 -6.46 -28.41 -0.22
CA SER A 79 -7.00 -28.13 1.10
C SER A 79 -7.29 -26.64 1.26
N ASP A 80 -8.19 -26.25 2.17
CA ASP A 80 -8.43 -24.83 2.47
C ASP A 80 -7.14 -24.12 2.91
N ALA A 81 -6.26 -24.81 3.64
CA ALA A 81 -4.97 -24.27 4.07
C ALA A 81 -4.04 -23.98 2.89
N ASP A 82 -3.97 -24.87 1.89
CA ASP A 82 -3.20 -24.65 0.67
C ASP A 82 -3.77 -23.47 -0.13
N LEU A 83 -5.09 -23.42 -0.31
CA LEU A 83 -5.76 -22.33 -1.03
C LEU A 83 -5.54 -20.98 -0.36
N ILE A 84 -5.57 -20.91 0.97
CA ILE A 84 -5.26 -19.69 1.72
C ILE A 84 -3.81 -19.26 1.46
N ARG A 85 -2.86 -20.18 1.56
CA ARG A 85 -1.43 -19.90 1.32
C ARG A 85 -1.18 -19.40 -0.11
N TYR A 86 -1.78 -20.04 -1.12
CA TYR A 86 -1.68 -19.56 -2.51
C TYR A 86 -2.31 -18.18 -2.68
N ARG A 87 -3.45 -17.93 -2.03
CA ARG A 87 -4.14 -16.64 -2.06
C ARG A 87 -3.32 -15.53 -1.40
N GLU A 88 -2.63 -15.82 -0.30
CA GLU A 88 -1.71 -14.89 0.37
C GLU A 88 -0.50 -14.55 -0.52
N ALA A 89 0.06 -15.54 -1.22
CA ALA A 89 1.12 -15.29 -2.20
C ALA A 89 0.63 -14.41 -3.38
N LEU A 90 -0.56 -14.70 -3.93
CA LEU A 90 -1.14 -13.92 -5.02
C LEU A 90 -1.52 -12.50 -4.61
N VAL A 91 -2.08 -12.29 -3.41
CA VAL A 91 -2.41 -10.94 -2.96
C VAL A 91 -1.15 -10.11 -2.73
N THR A 92 -0.07 -10.74 -2.25
CA THR A 92 1.20 -10.05 -2.09
C THR A 92 1.79 -9.67 -3.45
N LEU A 93 1.78 -10.58 -4.43
CA LEU A 93 2.20 -10.27 -5.81
C LEU A 93 1.40 -9.09 -6.39
N LEU A 94 0.09 -9.07 -6.18
CA LEU A 94 -0.78 -7.99 -6.65
C LEU A 94 -0.54 -6.67 -5.91
N HIS A 95 -0.31 -6.72 -4.59
CA HIS A 95 0.05 -5.56 -3.76
C HIS A 95 1.34 -4.92 -4.27
N GLU A 96 2.41 -5.69 -4.39
CA GLU A 96 3.70 -5.14 -4.82
C GLU A 96 3.62 -4.61 -6.27
N GLN A 97 2.90 -5.31 -7.15
CA GLN A 97 2.72 -4.84 -8.52
C GLN A 97 1.90 -3.53 -8.59
N SER A 98 1.06 -3.24 -7.59
CA SER A 98 0.27 -2.01 -7.53
C SER A 98 1.13 -0.75 -7.32
N HIS A 99 2.25 -0.86 -6.60
CA HIS A 99 3.19 0.25 -6.41
C HIS A 99 3.89 0.70 -7.69
N PHE A 100 3.86 -0.14 -8.74
CA PHE A 100 4.39 0.23 -10.05
C PHE A 100 3.37 0.95 -10.94
N LEU A 101 2.09 1.01 -10.56
CA LEU A 101 1.06 1.62 -11.38
C LEU A 101 1.16 3.15 -11.36
N GLY A 102 0.79 3.75 -12.48
CA GLY A 102 0.76 5.21 -12.58
C GLY A 102 0.16 5.71 -13.87
N PRO A 103 -0.05 7.04 -13.97
CA PRO A 103 -0.33 7.70 -15.25
C PRO A 103 0.88 7.64 -16.18
N VAL A 104 0.68 7.90 -17.47
CA VAL A 104 1.78 7.98 -18.45
C VAL A 104 2.85 8.96 -17.97
N GLY A 105 4.11 8.51 -18.00
CA GLY A 105 5.26 9.33 -17.62
C GLY A 105 5.55 9.37 -16.11
N ALA A 106 4.74 8.72 -15.28
CA ALA A 106 5.06 8.52 -13.89
C ALA A 106 6.37 7.72 -13.74
N THR A 107 7.19 8.06 -12.74
CA THR A 107 8.47 7.41 -12.48
C THR A 107 8.57 6.95 -11.04
N GLN A 108 9.33 5.86 -10.81
CA GLN A 108 9.61 5.36 -9.47
C GLN A 108 10.48 6.32 -8.64
N GLU A 109 11.33 7.13 -9.27
CA GLU A 109 12.15 8.11 -8.53
C GLU A 109 11.29 9.25 -7.96
N ALA A 110 10.29 9.74 -8.69
CA ALA A 110 9.34 10.72 -8.17
C ALA A 110 8.49 10.12 -7.04
N ALA A 111 8.03 8.87 -7.22
CA ALA A 111 7.34 8.13 -6.19
C ALA A 111 8.19 7.99 -4.92
N ARG A 112 9.47 7.63 -5.05
CA ARG A 112 10.44 7.51 -3.95
C ARG A 112 10.60 8.80 -3.16
N ALA A 113 10.74 9.93 -3.85
CA ALA A 113 10.85 11.23 -3.20
C ALA A 113 9.58 11.57 -2.41
N ALA A 114 8.41 11.35 -3.01
CA ALA A 114 7.13 11.61 -2.38
C ALA A 114 6.82 10.65 -1.21
N PHE A 115 7.28 9.40 -1.27
CA PHE A 115 7.02 8.38 -0.26
C PHE A 115 7.57 8.76 1.12
N LYS A 116 8.67 9.54 1.15
CA LYS A 116 9.29 10.07 2.37
C LYS A 116 8.53 11.24 3.00
N VAL A 117 7.59 11.84 2.29
CA VAL A 117 6.76 12.94 2.83
C VAL A 117 5.81 12.36 3.89
N PRO A 118 5.60 13.04 5.03
CA PRO A 118 4.68 12.60 6.07
C PRO A 118 3.33 12.11 5.53
N GLY A 119 2.89 10.95 6.03
CA GLY A 119 1.63 10.34 5.66
C GLY A 119 1.56 9.73 4.25
N SER A 120 2.56 9.92 3.38
CA SER A 120 2.57 9.31 2.02
C SER A 120 2.59 7.79 2.10
N ARG A 121 3.59 7.21 2.76
CA ARG A 121 3.71 5.74 2.96
C ARG A 121 2.41 5.12 3.48
N HIS A 122 1.82 5.74 4.48
CA HIS A 122 0.61 5.26 5.14
C HIS A 122 -0.60 5.20 4.19
N LEU A 123 -0.74 6.22 3.34
CA LEU A 123 -1.77 6.22 2.31
C LEU A 123 -1.44 5.19 1.22
N GLU A 124 -0.21 5.22 0.69
CA GLU A 124 0.26 4.35 -0.38
C GLU A 124 0.10 2.87 -0.04
N GLU A 125 0.67 2.41 1.09
CA GLU A 125 0.57 1.02 1.53
C GLU A 125 -0.88 0.62 1.84
N GLY A 126 -1.65 1.51 2.46
CA GLY A 126 -3.05 1.21 2.77
C GLY A 126 -3.94 1.18 1.52
N VAL A 127 -3.63 1.95 0.48
CA VAL A 127 -4.31 1.94 -0.82
C VAL A 127 -3.96 0.65 -1.57
N ALA A 128 -2.66 0.35 -1.72
CA ALA A 128 -2.16 -0.86 -2.38
C ALA A 128 -2.79 -2.12 -1.78
N GLU A 129 -2.75 -2.24 -0.45
CA GLU A 129 -3.26 -3.41 0.27
C GLU A 129 -4.78 -3.52 0.16
N ALA A 130 -5.51 -2.42 0.40
CA ALA A 130 -6.97 -2.44 0.31
C ALA A 130 -7.44 -2.76 -1.10
N TRP A 131 -6.80 -2.17 -2.11
CA TRP A 131 -7.13 -2.39 -3.51
C TRP A 131 -6.82 -3.81 -3.96
N ALA A 132 -5.65 -4.35 -3.61
CA ALA A 132 -5.25 -5.71 -3.95
C ALA A 132 -6.24 -6.73 -3.39
N HIS A 133 -6.66 -6.58 -2.12
CA HIS A 133 -7.67 -7.46 -1.53
C HIS A 133 -9.04 -7.38 -2.21
N ASP A 134 -9.49 -6.18 -2.59
CA ASP A 134 -10.79 -5.97 -3.24
C ASP A 134 -10.83 -6.57 -4.65
N HIS A 135 -9.69 -6.55 -5.37
CA HIS A 135 -9.61 -6.95 -6.78
C HIS A 135 -8.97 -8.32 -7.01
N LEU A 136 -8.51 -9.01 -5.96
CA LEU A 136 -7.82 -10.30 -6.10
C LEU A 136 -8.66 -11.37 -6.82
N ASN A 137 -9.98 -11.38 -6.61
CA ASN A 137 -10.83 -12.35 -7.30
C ASN A 137 -10.95 -12.05 -8.81
N ASP A 138 -10.95 -10.78 -9.19
CA ASP A 138 -10.98 -10.40 -10.60
C ASP A 138 -9.63 -10.68 -11.25
N TYR A 139 -8.54 -10.47 -10.51
CA TYR A 139 -7.18 -10.85 -10.90
C TYR A 139 -7.02 -12.35 -11.14
N ILE A 140 -7.45 -13.17 -10.19
CA ILE A 140 -7.44 -14.64 -10.30
C ILE A 140 -8.23 -15.09 -11.54
N ARG A 141 -9.44 -14.56 -11.75
CA ARG A 141 -10.28 -14.94 -12.90
C ARG A 141 -9.72 -14.45 -14.24
N HIS A 142 -9.18 -13.24 -14.27
CA HIS A 142 -8.57 -12.67 -15.47
C HIS A 142 -7.41 -13.53 -15.96
N LEU A 143 -6.56 -13.99 -15.04
CA LEU A 143 -5.46 -14.90 -15.35
C LEU A 143 -5.93 -16.36 -15.50
N GLY A 144 -7.17 -16.71 -15.14
CA GLY A 144 -7.66 -18.10 -15.18
C GLY A 144 -7.06 -19.00 -14.09
N ILE A 145 -6.51 -18.41 -13.02
CA ILE A 145 -5.93 -19.13 -11.87
C ILE A 145 -7.00 -19.90 -11.10
N ASP A 146 -8.28 -19.50 -11.19
CA ASP A 146 -9.40 -20.24 -10.63
C ASP A 146 -9.56 -21.66 -11.20
N LYS A 147 -9.00 -21.92 -12.40
CA LYS A 147 -8.93 -23.26 -13.00
C LYS A 147 -7.67 -24.03 -12.57
N VAL A 148 -6.58 -23.31 -12.29
CA VAL A 148 -5.32 -23.86 -11.79
C VAL A 148 -5.49 -24.33 -10.35
N ALA A 149 -6.11 -23.52 -9.50
CA ALA A 149 -6.44 -23.83 -8.11
C ALA A 149 -7.96 -23.72 -7.85
N PRO A 150 -8.74 -24.76 -8.18
CA PRO A 150 -10.19 -24.75 -7.96
C PRO A 150 -10.54 -24.43 -6.50
N GLY A 151 -11.44 -23.45 -6.31
CA GLY A 151 -11.88 -23.00 -4.98
C GLY A 151 -11.09 -21.81 -4.41
N ILE A 152 -10.00 -21.37 -5.03
CA ILE A 152 -9.17 -20.26 -4.50
C ILE A 152 -9.93 -18.92 -4.33
N THR A 153 -11.05 -18.74 -5.04
CA THR A 153 -11.89 -17.53 -4.95
C THR A 153 -12.89 -17.55 -3.79
N THR A 154 -13.06 -18.69 -3.10
CA THR A 154 -14.00 -18.84 -1.96
C THR A 154 -13.31 -18.66 -0.61
N VAL A 155 -12.01 -18.94 -0.51
CA VAL A 155 -11.20 -18.70 0.69
C VAL A 155 -10.84 -17.21 0.84
N ARG A 156 -10.46 -16.82 2.07
CA ARG A 156 -10.07 -15.44 2.40
C ARG A 156 -8.68 -15.41 3.01
N SER A 157 -7.95 -14.36 2.68
CA SER A 157 -6.71 -13.96 3.33
C SER A 157 -6.95 -12.65 4.08
N GLU A 158 -6.23 -12.45 5.17
CA GLU A 158 -6.30 -11.25 5.99
C GLU A 158 -5.25 -10.23 5.56
N PRO A 159 -5.56 -8.92 5.58
CA PRO A 159 -4.59 -7.89 5.21
C PRO A 159 -3.34 -7.85 6.10
N SER A 160 -2.19 -7.59 5.49
CA SER A 160 -0.88 -7.41 6.13
C SER A 160 -0.74 -6.02 6.78
N TYR A 161 -1.26 -4.98 6.13
CA TYR A 161 -1.16 -3.59 6.61
C TYR A 161 -2.35 -3.15 7.48
N ALA A 162 -2.61 -3.92 8.55
CA ALA A 162 -3.75 -3.70 9.45
C ALA A 162 -3.77 -2.31 10.11
N ALA A 163 -2.61 -1.66 10.28
CA ALA A 163 -2.51 -0.31 10.83
C ALA A 163 -3.03 0.79 9.87
N PHE A 164 -3.11 0.52 8.57
CA PHE A 164 -3.40 1.55 7.55
C PHE A 164 -4.74 1.32 6.84
N VAL A 165 -5.03 0.07 6.49
CA VAL A 165 -6.20 -0.30 5.64
C VAL A 165 -7.53 0.25 6.18
N PRO A 166 -7.89 0.10 7.47
CA PRO A 166 -9.17 0.61 7.95
C PRO A 166 -9.33 2.13 7.80
N ALA A 167 -8.28 2.91 8.08
CA ALA A 167 -8.32 4.36 7.92
C ALA A 167 -8.42 4.78 6.45
N VAL A 168 -7.69 4.12 5.55
CA VAL A 168 -7.82 4.34 4.10
C VAL A 168 -9.23 4.07 3.62
N ARG A 169 -9.81 2.92 3.99
CA ARG A 169 -11.18 2.56 3.58
C ARG A 169 -12.22 3.57 4.07
N LEU A 170 -12.09 4.04 5.31
CA LEU A 170 -12.96 5.10 5.84
C LEU A 170 -12.82 6.39 5.04
N LEU A 171 -11.59 6.80 4.72
CA LEU A 171 -11.34 8.00 3.92
C LEU A 171 -11.91 7.88 2.51
N THR A 172 -11.60 6.82 1.78
CA THR A 172 -12.05 6.64 0.39
C THR A 172 -13.57 6.52 0.30
N ASN A 173 -14.20 5.81 1.25
CA ASN A 173 -15.66 5.68 1.28
C ASN A 173 -16.36 7.00 1.63
N ASP A 174 -15.76 7.82 2.51
CA ASP A 174 -16.26 9.16 2.78
C ASP A 174 -16.19 10.05 1.54
N ILE A 175 -15.06 10.03 0.83
CA ILE A 175 -14.88 10.78 -0.43
C ILE A 175 -15.88 10.32 -1.48
N ASP A 176 -16.05 9.01 -1.70
CA ASP A 176 -17.01 8.48 -2.66
C ASP A 176 -18.43 8.97 -2.36
N ARG A 177 -18.84 8.90 -1.09
CA ARG A 177 -20.16 9.35 -0.64
C ARG A 177 -20.36 10.85 -0.86
N GLN A 178 -19.39 11.68 -0.49
CA GLN A 178 -19.50 13.14 -0.62
C GLN A 178 -19.46 13.58 -2.09
N ALA A 179 -18.65 12.92 -2.91
CA ALA A 179 -18.52 13.21 -4.34
C ALA A 179 -19.61 12.52 -5.20
N ASN A 180 -20.53 11.77 -4.59
CA ASN A 180 -21.54 10.95 -5.28
C ASN A 180 -20.93 10.01 -6.34
N LEU A 181 -19.82 9.37 -5.98
CA LEU A 181 -19.14 8.37 -6.81
C LEU A 181 -19.60 6.95 -6.45
N PRO A 182 -19.45 5.98 -7.37
CA PRO A 182 -19.62 4.56 -7.04
C PRO A 182 -18.72 4.15 -5.87
N HIS A 183 -19.19 3.20 -5.05
CA HIS A 183 -18.39 2.65 -3.95
C HIS A 183 -17.09 2.02 -4.47
N GLY A 184 -15.96 2.44 -3.92
CA GLY A 184 -14.63 1.94 -4.28
C GLY A 184 -13.95 2.74 -5.39
N GLU A 185 -14.64 3.72 -6.00
CA GLU A 185 -14.10 4.51 -7.10
C GLU A 185 -12.89 5.35 -6.66
N THR A 186 -12.93 5.97 -5.48
CA THR A 186 -11.79 6.73 -4.97
C THR A 186 -10.58 5.83 -4.72
N LEU A 187 -10.77 4.66 -4.10
CA LEU A 187 -9.69 3.70 -3.88
C LEU A 187 -9.06 3.27 -5.22
N HIS A 188 -9.90 2.96 -6.20
CA HIS A 188 -9.48 2.60 -7.54
C HIS A 188 -8.70 3.74 -8.23
N ARG A 189 -9.13 4.99 -8.09
CA ARG A 189 -8.40 6.16 -8.62
C ARG A 189 -7.05 6.35 -7.97
N LEU A 190 -6.95 6.20 -6.65
CA LEU A 190 -5.70 6.35 -5.91
C LEU A 190 -4.69 5.27 -6.29
N ASN A 191 -5.13 4.02 -6.47
CA ASN A 191 -4.25 2.92 -6.88
C ASN A 191 -3.65 3.08 -8.30
N ARG A 192 -4.22 3.97 -9.13
CA ARG A 192 -3.67 4.31 -10.44
C ARG A 192 -2.66 5.46 -10.40
N GLN A 193 -2.35 5.95 -9.21
CA GLN A 193 -1.41 7.03 -8.98
C GLN A 193 -0.20 6.50 -8.22
N THR A 194 0.95 7.11 -8.46
CA THR A 194 2.11 6.97 -7.57
C THR A 194 1.89 7.72 -6.27
N ALA A 195 2.69 7.41 -5.24
CA ALA A 195 2.71 8.12 -3.96
C ALA A 195 2.80 9.65 -4.06
N GLU A 196 3.38 10.18 -5.15
CA GLU A 196 3.44 11.61 -5.45
C GLU A 196 2.04 12.24 -5.66
N HIS A 197 1.14 11.53 -6.34
CA HIS A 197 -0.11 12.09 -6.82
C HIS A 197 -1.35 11.65 -6.02
N GLN A 198 -1.23 10.63 -5.17
CA GLN A 198 -2.37 10.14 -4.38
C GLN A 198 -3.00 11.22 -3.48
N TRP A 199 -2.20 11.94 -2.70
CA TRP A 199 -2.72 13.01 -1.84
C TRP A 199 -3.33 14.17 -2.64
N PRO A 200 -2.68 14.71 -3.69
CA PRO A 200 -3.30 15.67 -4.61
C PRO A 200 -4.65 15.21 -5.16
N VAL A 201 -4.78 13.95 -5.59
CA VAL A 201 -6.05 13.39 -6.10
C VAL A 201 -7.11 13.33 -5.01
N ALA A 202 -6.79 12.79 -3.82
CA ALA A 202 -7.73 12.73 -2.70
C ALA A 202 -8.24 14.12 -2.30
N VAL A 203 -7.33 15.09 -2.19
CA VAL A 203 -7.65 16.47 -1.78
C VAL A 203 -8.47 17.19 -2.85
N ASP A 204 -8.18 17.00 -4.13
CA ASP A 204 -8.99 17.58 -5.19
C ASP A 204 -10.44 17.04 -5.17
N LEU A 205 -10.62 15.73 -4.95
CA LEU A 205 -11.95 15.12 -4.80
C LEU A 205 -12.70 15.65 -3.58
N ILE A 206 -12.02 15.75 -2.43
CA ILE A 206 -12.58 16.36 -1.21
C ILE A 206 -12.97 17.81 -1.47
N TYR A 207 -12.08 18.60 -2.08
CA TYR A 207 -12.34 20.01 -2.32
C TYR A 207 -13.54 20.19 -3.26
N ARG A 208 -13.61 19.42 -4.34
CA ARG A 208 -14.69 19.48 -5.35
C ARG A 208 -16.03 18.97 -4.85
N SER A 209 -16.07 18.14 -3.82
CA SER A 209 -17.30 17.62 -3.21
C SER A 209 -17.94 18.58 -2.18
N THR A 210 -17.38 19.78 -2.02
CA THR A 210 -17.85 20.78 -1.05
C THR A 210 -18.35 22.05 -1.74
N ARG A 211 -18.72 23.08 -0.99
CA ARG A 211 -19.06 24.40 -1.55
C ARG A 211 -17.82 25.25 -1.85
N LEU A 212 -16.64 24.84 -1.38
CA LEU A 212 -15.39 25.58 -1.52
C LEU A 212 -15.05 26.02 -2.96
N PRO A 213 -15.28 25.21 -4.02
CA PRO A 213 -15.02 25.65 -5.39
C PRO A 213 -15.77 26.92 -5.81
N HIS A 214 -16.93 27.17 -5.19
CA HIS A 214 -17.78 28.35 -5.44
C HIS A 214 -17.55 29.50 -4.45
N LEU A 215 -16.95 29.21 -3.29
CA LEU A 215 -16.72 30.20 -2.23
C LEU A 215 -15.32 30.81 -2.28
N VAL A 216 -14.31 30.01 -2.61
CA VAL A 216 -12.89 30.41 -2.53
C VAL A 216 -12.44 31.08 -3.84
N PRO A 217 -11.89 32.30 -3.79
CA PRO A 217 -11.30 32.97 -4.96
C PRO A 217 -10.26 32.08 -5.68
N PRO A 218 -10.21 32.08 -7.03
CA PRO A 218 -9.32 31.20 -7.79
C PRO A 218 -7.84 31.23 -7.35
N ASP A 219 -7.32 32.41 -7.01
CA ASP A 219 -5.96 32.64 -6.55
C ASP A 219 -5.67 32.04 -5.16
N GLN A 220 -6.70 31.78 -4.36
CA GLN A 220 -6.57 31.23 -3.00
C GLN A 220 -6.83 29.71 -2.93
N GLN A 221 -7.43 29.11 -3.96
CA GLN A 221 -7.74 27.68 -3.95
C GLN A 221 -6.51 26.76 -3.74
N PRO A 222 -5.33 27.03 -4.34
CA PRO A 222 -4.15 26.21 -4.08
C PRO A 222 -3.74 26.20 -2.60
N GLY A 223 -3.87 27.34 -1.92
CA GLY A 223 -3.56 27.45 -0.49
C GLY A 223 -4.52 26.64 0.39
N VAL A 224 -5.82 26.65 0.06
CA VAL A 224 -6.82 25.83 0.75
C VAL A 224 -6.56 24.33 0.54
N ARG A 225 -6.32 23.90 -0.70
CA ARG A 225 -5.97 22.49 -1.00
C ARG A 225 -4.72 22.05 -0.24
N PHE A 226 -3.66 22.86 -0.25
CA PHE A 226 -2.43 22.59 0.49
C PHE A 226 -2.68 22.45 2.00
N HIS A 227 -3.52 23.31 2.59
CA HIS A 227 -3.86 23.21 4.01
C HIS A 227 -4.60 21.91 4.36
N LEU A 228 -5.57 21.52 3.53
CA LEU A 228 -6.29 20.26 3.68
C LEU A 228 -5.35 19.06 3.56
N GLU A 229 -4.50 19.05 2.53
CA GLU A 229 -3.49 18.01 2.31
C GLU A 229 -2.58 17.85 3.51
N LYS A 230 -2.02 18.96 4.01
CA LYS A 230 -1.13 18.96 5.16
C LYS A 230 -1.81 18.37 6.40
N ALA A 231 -3.06 18.75 6.68
CA ALA A 231 -3.80 18.23 7.82
C ALA A 231 -4.03 16.70 7.72
N LEU A 232 -4.39 16.21 6.54
CA LEU A 232 -4.59 14.78 6.29
C LEU A 232 -3.28 13.99 6.42
N ARG A 233 -2.20 14.47 5.79
CA ARG A 233 -0.86 13.89 5.88
C ARG A 233 -0.38 13.74 7.32
N THR A 234 -0.48 14.80 8.12
CA THR A 234 -0.12 14.76 9.54
C THR A 234 -0.93 13.72 10.30
N SER A 235 -2.22 13.60 10.00
CA SER A 235 -3.08 12.65 10.71
C SER A 235 -2.83 11.19 10.28
N PHE A 236 -2.53 10.95 9.00
CA PHE A 236 -2.16 9.64 8.48
C PHE A 236 -0.79 9.19 8.94
N GLN A 237 0.17 10.11 9.09
CA GLN A 237 1.49 9.79 9.65
C GLN A 237 1.36 9.14 11.04
N ALA A 238 0.40 9.58 11.87
CA ALA A 238 0.23 9.02 13.21
C ALA A 238 -0.18 7.54 13.23
N LEU A 239 -0.59 6.96 12.10
CA LEU A 239 -0.97 5.55 12.00
C LEU A 239 0.23 4.61 12.18
N GLU A 240 1.47 5.04 11.91
CA GLU A 240 2.70 4.24 12.17
C GLU A 240 2.76 3.75 13.61
N THR A 241 2.20 4.51 14.54
CA THR A 241 2.19 4.15 15.96
C THR A 241 1.46 2.84 16.23
N TYR A 242 0.60 2.37 15.32
CA TYR A 242 -0.14 1.12 15.46
C TYR A 242 0.51 -0.07 14.76
N GLU A 243 1.48 0.16 13.87
CA GLU A 243 2.13 -0.87 13.06
C GLU A 243 2.79 -1.98 13.90
N PRO A 244 3.52 -1.69 15.00
CA PRO A 244 4.18 -2.73 15.80
C PRO A 244 3.23 -3.61 16.64
N PHE A 245 1.93 -3.33 16.64
CA PHE A 245 0.96 -4.03 17.49
C PHE A 245 0.29 -5.20 16.74
N PRO A 246 -0.25 -6.20 17.47
CA PRO A 246 -0.97 -7.31 16.84
C PRO A 246 -2.09 -6.84 15.91
N ARG A 247 -2.28 -7.53 14.78
CA ARG A 247 -3.18 -7.12 13.67
C ARG A 247 -4.57 -6.67 14.13
N GLY A 248 -5.22 -7.44 15.02
CA GLY A 248 -6.55 -7.08 15.52
C GLY A 248 -6.58 -5.77 16.31
N PHE A 249 -5.53 -5.49 17.10
CA PHE A 249 -5.37 -4.22 17.80
C PHE A 249 -5.07 -3.09 16.81
N ALA A 250 -4.10 -3.30 15.90
CA ALA A 250 -3.73 -2.31 14.89
C ALA A 250 -4.93 -1.90 14.03
N SER A 251 -5.73 -2.86 13.58
CA SER A 251 -6.95 -2.64 12.81
C SER A 251 -7.99 -1.82 13.58
N SER A 252 -8.28 -2.20 14.83
CA SER A 252 -9.22 -1.47 15.69
C SER A 252 -8.78 -0.02 15.95
N ARG A 253 -7.48 0.20 16.18
CA ARG A 253 -6.90 1.54 16.38
C ARG A 253 -6.87 2.36 15.11
N SER A 254 -6.53 1.76 13.97
CA SER A 254 -6.59 2.37 12.65
C SER A 254 -8.00 2.86 12.33
N HIS A 255 -9.02 2.02 12.53
CA HIS A 255 -10.42 2.40 12.32
C HIS A 255 -10.84 3.58 13.20
N SER A 256 -10.50 3.52 14.49
CA SER A 256 -10.78 4.61 15.45
C SER A 256 -10.08 5.91 15.05
N ALA A 257 -8.84 5.83 14.58
CA ALA A 257 -8.08 6.97 14.07
C ALA A 257 -8.72 7.53 12.81
N GLY A 258 -9.07 6.69 11.82
CA GLY A 258 -9.78 7.10 10.61
C GLY A 258 -11.06 7.88 10.91
N THR A 259 -11.86 7.44 11.88
CA THR A 259 -13.08 8.18 12.31
C THR A 259 -12.75 9.58 12.85
N ARG A 260 -11.67 9.72 13.63
CA ARG A 260 -11.21 11.02 14.13
C ARG A 260 -10.67 11.90 12.99
N ILE A 261 -9.95 11.32 12.04
CA ILE A 261 -9.45 12.02 10.85
C ILE A 261 -10.61 12.63 10.07
N LEU A 262 -11.66 11.86 9.80
CA LEU A 262 -12.85 12.36 9.10
C LEU A 262 -13.55 13.48 9.87
N THR A 263 -13.69 13.34 11.20
CA THR A 263 -14.27 14.40 12.04
C THR A 263 -13.47 15.70 11.95
N LEU A 264 -12.13 15.62 12.03
CA LEU A 264 -11.25 16.77 11.88
C LEU A 264 -11.33 17.38 10.49
N LEU A 265 -11.37 16.54 9.44
CA LEU A 265 -11.54 16.99 8.07
C LEU A 265 -12.84 17.77 7.87
N HIS A 266 -13.98 17.22 8.28
CA HIS A 266 -15.29 17.88 8.14
C HIS A 266 -15.38 19.19 8.94
N ASN A 267 -14.76 19.23 10.14
CA ASN A 267 -14.65 20.47 10.91
C ASN A 267 -13.82 21.53 10.18
N ASN A 268 -12.65 21.15 9.65
CA ASN A 268 -11.79 22.06 8.88
C ASN A 268 -12.48 22.61 7.62
N LEU A 269 -13.21 21.74 6.90
CA LEU A 269 -14.02 22.14 5.75
C LEU A 269 -15.11 23.14 6.16
N THR A 270 -15.85 22.86 7.24
CA THR A 270 -16.90 23.75 7.76
C THR A 270 -16.36 25.13 8.16
N ILE A 271 -15.22 25.16 8.85
CA ILE A 271 -14.55 26.41 9.25
C ILE A 271 -14.12 27.19 8.02
N THR A 272 -13.54 26.51 7.03
CA THR A 272 -13.06 27.14 5.79
C THR A 272 -14.23 27.67 4.97
N GLU A 273 -15.30 26.89 4.78
CA GLU A 273 -16.51 27.37 4.12
C GLU A 273 -17.12 28.58 4.83
N SER A 274 -17.13 28.58 6.16
CA SER A 274 -17.64 29.71 6.95
C SER A 274 -16.79 30.97 6.77
N HIS A 275 -15.47 30.82 6.66
CA HIS A 275 -14.55 31.93 6.40
C HIS A 275 -14.82 32.61 5.04
N TYR A 276 -15.13 31.81 4.01
CA TYR A 276 -15.38 32.30 2.66
C TYR A 276 -16.85 32.59 2.34
N THR A 277 -17.78 32.22 3.24
CA THR A 277 -19.19 32.56 3.06
C THR A 277 -19.38 34.05 3.36
N PRO A 278 -19.88 34.86 2.41
CA PRO A 278 -20.17 36.26 2.68
C PRO A 278 -21.14 36.36 3.86
N THR A 279 -20.70 36.94 4.96
CA THR A 279 -21.63 37.37 5.98
C THR A 279 -22.43 38.49 5.35
N HIS A 280 -23.70 38.24 5.01
CA HIS A 280 -24.61 39.33 4.72
C HIS A 280 -24.55 40.27 5.92
N HIS A 281 -23.87 41.39 5.77
CA HIS A 281 -23.98 42.48 6.72
C HIS A 281 -25.46 42.80 6.79
N ARG A 282 -26.10 42.32 7.86
CA ARG A 282 -27.42 42.75 8.26
C ARG A 282 -27.35 44.28 8.22
N PRO A 283 -28.10 44.97 7.34
CA PRO A 283 -28.08 46.41 7.34
C PRO A 283 -28.44 46.82 8.77
N THR A 284 -27.48 47.43 9.45
CA THR A 284 -27.68 48.07 10.73
C THR A 284 -28.66 49.19 10.46
N THR A 285 -29.95 48.91 10.65
CA THR A 285 -30.94 49.94 10.90
C THR A 285 -30.39 50.76 12.06
N LYS A 286 -29.91 51.96 11.73
CA LYS A 286 -29.54 53.01 12.70
C LYS A 286 -30.75 53.23 13.60
N ALA A 287 -30.78 52.57 14.75
CA ALA A 287 -31.66 52.89 15.85
C ALA A 287 -30.81 53.55 16.92
N ALA A 288 -31.05 54.85 17.07
CA ALA A 288 -30.87 55.73 18.21
C ALA A 288 -29.95 55.27 19.36
N THR A 289 -28.92 56.09 19.57
CA THR A 289 -28.44 56.62 20.85
C THR A 289 -29.16 56.10 22.11
N SER A 290 -28.44 55.36 22.96
CA SER A 290 -28.61 55.47 24.41
C SER A 290 -27.26 55.22 25.10
N GLU A 291 -26.85 56.20 25.88
CA GLU A 291 -25.66 56.24 26.72
C GLU A 291 -25.69 55.20 27.87
N ALA A 292 -24.54 54.53 28.06
CA ALA A 292 -23.82 54.18 29.32
C ALA A 292 -24.54 53.49 30.53
N PRO A 293 -23.82 52.93 31.55
CA PRO A 293 -22.38 52.71 31.72
C PRO A 293 -21.97 51.27 32.15
N ALA A 294 -20.65 51.13 32.33
CA ALA A 294 -19.83 49.96 32.67
C ALA A 294 -20.21 49.10 33.89
N THR A 295 -19.88 47.79 33.79
CA THR A 295 -19.30 46.99 34.89
C THR A 295 -18.48 45.82 34.33
N LYS A 296 -17.21 45.72 34.73
CA LYS A 296 -16.33 44.56 34.51
C LYS A 296 -16.62 43.49 35.58
N PRO A 297 -16.72 42.20 35.24
CA PRO A 297 -16.43 41.11 36.16
C PRO A 297 -15.06 40.50 35.86
N ALA A 298 -14.31 40.24 36.94
CA ALA A 298 -13.02 39.57 36.94
C ALA A 298 -13.15 38.08 36.57
N VAL A 299 -12.17 37.55 35.85
CA VAL A 299 -12.04 36.11 35.53
C VAL A 299 -11.04 35.49 36.51
N PRO A 300 -11.37 34.37 37.18
CA PRO A 300 -10.43 33.64 38.01
C PRO A 300 -9.48 32.78 37.16
N VAL A 301 -8.19 32.84 37.50
CA VAL A 301 -7.11 32.02 36.94
C VAL A 301 -7.23 30.60 37.51
N VAL A 302 -7.44 29.61 36.64
CA VAL A 302 -7.42 28.18 36.99
C VAL A 302 -6.04 27.60 36.68
N ALA A 303 -5.45 26.94 37.67
CA ALA A 303 -4.14 26.31 37.61
C ALA A 303 -4.13 25.05 36.73
N VAL A 304 -3.02 24.86 36.02
CA VAL A 304 -2.70 23.68 35.20
C VAL A 304 -2.10 22.58 36.09
N PRO A 305 -2.58 21.33 36.06
CA PRO A 305 -1.89 20.23 36.71
C PRO A 305 -0.79 19.65 35.80
N GLU A 306 0.34 19.36 36.46
CA GLU A 306 1.59 18.83 35.95
C GLU A 306 1.45 17.34 35.58
N SER A 307 1.86 16.98 34.36
CA SER A 307 1.80 15.60 33.85
C SER A 307 2.88 14.71 34.46
N ALA A 308 2.47 13.58 35.03
CA ALA A 308 3.36 12.55 35.54
C ALA A 308 4.01 11.72 34.41
N THR A 309 5.33 11.63 34.45
CA THR A 309 6.17 10.86 33.52
C THR A 309 6.10 9.36 33.84
N VAL A 310 5.51 8.56 32.95
CA VAL A 310 5.56 7.09 33.01
C VAL A 310 6.85 6.59 32.36
N LYS A 311 7.67 5.86 33.13
CA LYS A 311 8.87 5.16 32.64
C LYS A 311 8.45 3.85 31.97
N SER A 312 8.71 3.72 30.67
CA SER A 312 8.57 2.45 29.95
C SER A 312 9.77 1.52 30.20
N PRO A 313 9.55 0.21 30.41
CA PRO A 313 10.63 -0.78 30.52
C PRO A 313 11.17 -1.17 29.14
N THR A 314 12.46 -1.46 29.09
CA THR A 314 13.23 -1.88 27.92
C THR A 314 12.81 -3.29 27.44
N PRO A 315 12.49 -3.51 26.15
CA PRO A 315 12.23 -4.87 25.65
C PRO A 315 13.54 -5.60 25.33
N LYS A 316 13.57 -6.90 25.69
CA LYS A 316 14.55 -7.89 25.20
C LYS A 316 14.30 -8.22 23.73
N PRO A 317 15.31 -8.69 22.97
CA PRO A 317 15.18 -8.92 21.53
C PRO A 317 14.25 -10.11 21.26
N ILE A 318 13.13 -9.83 20.60
CA ILE A 318 12.25 -10.80 19.96
C ILE A 318 12.65 -10.87 18.48
N HIS A 319 12.46 -12.06 17.87
CA HIS A 319 12.54 -12.32 16.43
C HIS A 319 12.30 -11.08 15.57
N GLN A 320 13.22 -10.81 14.65
CA GLN A 320 13.12 -9.70 13.70
C GLN A 320 11.79 -9.81 12.94
N ASP A 321 10.95 -8.80 13.16
CA ASP A 321 9.70 -8.63 12.43
C ASP A 321 10.04 -8.38 10.96
N PRO A 322 9.56 -9.20 10.01
CA PRO A 322 9.77 -8.99 8.59
C PRO A 322 9.40 -7.57 8.13
N GLN A 323 8.43 -6.93 8.80
CA GLN A 323 8.08 -5.55 8.48
C GLN A 323 9.27 -4.59 8.71
N ALA A 324 10.07 -4.78 9.77
CA ALA A 324 11.23 -3.93 10.06
C ALA A 324 12.32 -3.98 8.97
N ALA A 325 12.51 -5.14 8.31
CA ALA A 325 13.43 -5.29 7.19
C ALA A 325 12.91 -4.57 5.94
N PHE A 326 11.60 -4.65 5.68
CA PHE A 326 10.92 -3.91 4.60
C PHE A 326 11.10 -2.38 4.73
N HIS A 327 10.98 -1.84 5.95
CA HIS A 327 11.21 -0.40 6.23
C HIS A 327 12.62 0.08 5.88
N GLN A 328 13.63 -0.75 6.15
CA GLN A 328 15.02 -0.42 5.84
C GLN A 328 15.27 -0.43 4.33
N ALA A 329 14.70 -1.41 3.62
CA ALA A 329 14.84 -1.54 2.18
C ALA A 329 14.20 -0.35 1.41
N LEU A 330 13.00 0.09 1.79
CA LEU A 330 12.32 1.23 1.16
C LEU A 330 13.01 2.58 1.40
N SER A 331 13.69 2.73 2.54
CA SER A 331 14.40 3.98 2.88
C SER A 331 15.58 4.26 1.93
N GLY A 332 16.02 3.28 1.15
CA GLY A 332 17.21 3.37 0.29
C GLY A 332 18.50 3.53 1.09
N LEU A 333 18.47 3.16 2.37
CA LEU A 333 19.68 2.90 3.14
C LEU A 333 20.20 1.55 2.62
N ALA A 334 21.47 1.48 2.23
CA ALA A 334 22.07 0.24 1.74
C ALA A 334 21.71 -0.91 2.70
N PRO A 335 21.31 -2.10 2.19
CA PRO A 335 21.02 -3.22 3.05
C PRO A 335 22.23 -3.47 3.96
N PRO A 336 22.03 -3.94 5.20
CA PRO A 336 23.15 -4.37 6.02
C PRO A 336 23.98 -5.35 5.19
N THR A 337 25.25 -5.02 4.97
CA THR A 337 26.21 -5.95 4.38
C THR A 337 26.06 -7.27 5.11
N PRO A 338 25.89 -8.41 4.39
CA PRO A 338 25.76 -9.70 5.04
C PRO A 338 26.96 -9.85 5.97
N SER A 339 26.68 -10.10 7.25
CA SER A 339 27.72 -10.41 8.21
C SER A 339 28.50 -11.58 7.66
N THR A 340 29.77 -11.33 7.33
CA THR A 340 30.73 -12.35 6.93
C THR A 340 30.87 -13.29 8.13
N HIS A 341 30.05 -14.33 8.17
CA HIS A 341 30.28 -15.46 9.05
C HIS A 341 31.59 -16.11 8.59
N ASP A 342 32.56 -16.01 9.50
CA ASP A 342 33.86 -16.63 9.47
C ASP A 342 33.77 -18.12 9.04
N PRO A 343 34.35 -18.53 7.90
CA PRO A 343 34.33 -19.91 7.45
C PRO A 343 35.49 -20.68 8.08
N THR A 344 35.51 -20.78 9.41
CA THR A 344 36.52 -21.58 10.13
C THR A 344 35.88 -22.59 11.07
N ASN A 345 34.89 -23.35 10.58
CA ASN A 345 34.69 -24.73 11.00
C ASN A 345 33.66 -25.44 10.12
N ARG A 346 34.13 -26.23 9.16
CA ARG A 346 33.31 -27.27 8.53
C ARG A 346 34.09 -28.59 8.53
N PRO A 347 33.51 -29.71 9.01
CA PRO A 347 34.14 -31.02 8.92
C PRO A 347 34.29 -31.43 7.44
N GLN A 348 35.49 -31.92 7.10
CA GLN A 348 35.82 -32.45 5.79
C GLN A 348 34.95 -33.67 5.48
N PHE A 349 34.04 -33.54 4.50
CA PHE A 349 33.50 -34.69 3.78
C PHE A 349 34.47 -35.06 2.65
N GLN A 350 34.99 -36.29 2.70
CA GLN A 350 35.77 -36.88 1.62
C GLN A 350 34.91 -37.04 0.37
N ALA A 351 35.44 -36.61 -0.77
CA ALA A 351 34.84 -36.86 -2.08
C ALA A 351 34.96 -38.36 -2.46
N PRO A 352 33.94 -38.95 -3.12
CA PRO A 352 34.07 -40.27 -3.71
C PRO A 352 35.01 -40.27 -4.93
N PRO A 353 35.67 -41.41 -5.24
CA PRO A 353 36.65 -41.48 -6.32
C PRO A 353 36.02 -41.32 -7.70
N THR A 354 36.66 -40.50 -8.52
CA THR A 354 36.39 -40.25 -9.93
C THR A 354 36.51 -41.55 -10.75
N GLN A 355 35.39 -42.03 -11.31
CA GLN A 355 35.43 -43.11 -12.31
C GLN A 355 35.95 -42.57 -13.64
N GLN A 356 36.96 -43.26 -14.20
CA GLN A 356 37.45 -43.03 -15.55
C GLN A 356 36.36 -43.35 -16.60
N PRO A 357 36.26 -42.57 -17.70
CA PRO A 357 35.40 -42.92 -18.82
C PRO A 357 35.95 -44.14 -19.58
N PRO A 358 35.08 -45.01 -20.14
CA PRO A 358 35.51 -46.19 -20.87
C PRO A 358 36.19 -45.84 -22.20
N HIS A 359 37.32 -46.51 -22.47
CA HIS A 359 38.05 -46.46 -23.73
C HIS A 359 37.17 -46.88 -24.92
N ARG A 360 37.09 -46.01 -25.93
CA ARG A 360 36.46 -46.28 -27.23
C ARG A 360 37.43 -47.15 -28.08
N PRO A 361 37.00 -48.30 -28.63
CA PRO A 361 37.86 -49.07 -29.54
C PRO A 361 38.00 -48.35 -30.88
N ALA A 362 39.21 -48.38 -31.44
CA ALA A 362 39.51 -47.87 -32.78
C ALA A 362 38.87 -48.76 -33.88
N PRO A 363 38.43 -48.19 -35.02
CA PRO A 363 37.89 -48.96 -36.13
C PRO A 363 38.99 -49.71 -36.88
N SER A 364 38.72 -50.99 -37.19
CA SER A 364 39.56 -51.83 -38.04
C SER A 364 39.60 -51.33 -39.49
N PRO A 365 40.72 -51.52 -40.21
CA PRO A 365 40.84 -51.13 -41.61
C PRO A 365 39.98 -52.03 -42.54
N PRO A 366 39.54 -51.50 -43.69
CA PRO A 366 38.72 -52.25 -44.63
C PRO A 366 39.52 -53.39 -45.27
N THR A 367 38.90 -54.56 -45.32
CA THR A 367 39.41 -55.74 -46.03
C THR A 367 38.80 -55.77 -47.43
N ARG A 368 39.66 -55.53 -48.43
CA ARG A 368 39.54 -55.69 -49.89
C ARG A 368 38.36 -55.08 -50.64
#